data_AF-A0A6P2FFY3-F1
#
_entry.id   AF-A0A6P2FFY3-F1
#
_cell.length_a   1.000
_cell.length_b   1.000
_cell.length_c   1.000
_cell.angle_alpha   90.00
_cell.angle_beta   90.00
_cell.angle_gamma   90.00
#
_symmetry.space_group_name_H-M   'P 1'
#
loop_
_entity.id
_entity.type
_entity.pdbx_description
1 polymer ?
#
loop_
_entity_poly.entity_id
_entity_poly.type
_entity_poly.pdbx_seq_one_letter_code
_entity_poly.pdbx_strand_id
1 'polypeptide(L)'
;MIDITLENFQTELIDGSMTTPVLLDIWAEWCGPCKQLGPVLEKLEAEYGGRFTLAKLDADKVPQISQQLSQMFGVRSIPFCVMFKDGQPIDGFVGAIPAEQIRAFLDKHVPGEDELEAAEHEEAAQDALAEGDTEGALERLQHAVATDPSNDDARFDYIKLLLQEGRTDDAKVAFAPVIAKAPAVRRLDALQRWMDANDFAAPATGAAPAIADAEARIAANKRDFQARFDRARLLMAAQRWTEAMDELLEILMRDKNWNEELARKTYIAILEIIEPPRPKVADGQIPPDDPTVATYRRRLSSVVLS
;
A
#
# COMPACT_ATOMS: atom_id res chain seq x y z
N MET A 1 11.26 2.36 25.76
CA MET A 1 12.11 1.36 26.44
C MET A 1 11.32 0.27 27.16
N ILE A 2 11.49 -0.98 26.71
CA ILE A 2 10.86 -2.19 27.27
C ILE A 2 11.94 -3.22 27.59
N ASP A 3 11.89 -3.85 28.77
CA ASP A 3 12.75 -4.98 29.09
C ASP A 3 12.11 -6.29 28.61
N ILE A 4 12.84 -7.03 27.77
CA ILE A 4 12.39 -8.29 27.19
C ILE A 4 12.75 -9.46 28.10
N THR A 5 11.74 -10.29 28.32
CA THR A 5 11.74 -11.53 29.07
C THR A 5 11.19 -12.65 28.18
N LEU A 6 11.26 -13.90 28.63
CA LEU A 6 10.64 -15.02 27.91
C LEU A 6 9.12 -14.88 27.81
N GLU A 7 8.48 -14.22 28.78
CA GLU A 7 7.02 -14.12 28.87
C GLU A 7 6.45 -13.07 27.91
N ASN A 8 7.16 -11.97 27.70
CA ASN A 8 6.69 -10.83 26.90
C ASN A 8 7.38 -10.72 25.53
N PHE A 9 8.32 -11.62 25.20
CA PHE A 9 9.02 -11.61 23.91
C PHE A 9 8.06 -11.65 22.72
N GLN A 10 7.04 -12.51 22.77
CA GLN A 10 6.08 -12.62 21.68
C GLN A 10 5.30 -11.31 21.50
N THR A 11 4.73 -10.79 22.57
CA THR A 11 3.82 -9.64 22.50
C THR A 11 4.56 -8.32 22.26
N GLU A 12 5.65 -8.07 22.99
CA GLU A 12 6.32 -6.76 22.97
C GLU A 12 7.33 -6.64 21.82
N LEU A 13 7.97 -7.74 21.42
CA LEU A 13 8.96 -7.70 20.35
C LEU A 13 8.38 -8.13 19.01
N ILE A 14 7.82 -9.35 18.93
CA ILE A 14 7.36 -9.89 17.66
C ILE A 14 6.09 -9.14 17.22
N ASP A 15 5.03 -9.19 18.01
CA ASP A 15 3.75 -8.56 17.68
C ASP A 15 3.89 -7.03 17.68
N GLY A 16 4.63 -6.46 18.64
CA GLY A 16 4.97 -5.03 18.64
C GLY A 16 5.65 -4.55 17.35
N SER A 17 6.59 -5.35 16.80
CA SER A 17 7.28 -5.03 15.55
C SER A 17 6.42 -5.13 14.28
N MET A 18 5.19 -5.66 14.37
CA MET A 18 4.21 -5.60 13.29
C MET A 18 3.63 -4.19 13.11
N THR A 19 3.73 -3.34 14.14
CA THR A 19 3.14 -1.99 14.15
C THR A 19 4.21 -0.92 14.13
N THR A 20 5.25 -1.08 14.95
CA THR A 20 6.36 -0.11 15.06
C THR A 20 7.68 -0.86 15.09
N PRO A 21 8.67 -0.53 14.24
CA PRO A 21 9.98 -1.18 14.27
C PRO A 21 10.59 -1.20 15.68
N VAL A 22 11.13 -2.34 16.09
CA VAL A 22 11.72 -2.52 17.42
C VAL A 22 13.22 -2.77 17.30
N LEU A 23 14.03 -1.89 17.90
CA LEU A 23 15.45 -2.12 18.05
C LEU A 23 15.72 -2.86 19.36
N LEU A 24 16.15 -4.11 19.29
CA LEU A 24 16.50 -4.93 20.44
C LEU A 24 17.99 -4.77 20.78
N ASP A 25 18.33 -4.15 21.91
CA ASP A 25 19.68 -4.08 22.48
C ASP A 25 19.97 -5.29 23.38
N ILE A 26 20.83 -6.19 22.93
CA ILE A 26 21.29 -7.35 23.70
C ILE A 26 22.55 -6.97 24.48
N TRP A 27 22.43 -6.95 25.80
CA TRP A 27 23.44 -6.42 26.72
C TRP A 27 23.67 -7.35 27.93
N ALA A 28 24.64 -7.00 28.78
CA ALA A 28 24.86 -7.63 30.09
C ALA A 28 25.56 -6.67 31.08
N GLU A 29 25.42 -6.90 32.38
CA GLU A 29 25.94 -6.01 33.43
C GLU A 29 27.46 -5.84 33.44
N TRP A 30 28.17 -6.90 33.04
CA TRP A 30 29.63 -6.94 32.93
C TRP A 30 30.16 -6.31 31.64
N CYS A 31 29.29 -5.99 30.69
CA CYS A 31 29.67 -5.44 29.40
C CYS A 31 29.95 -3.93 29.50
N GLY A 32 31.24 -3.57 29.54
CA GLY A 32 31.69 -2.17 29.54
C GLY A 32 31.17 -1.33 28.36
N PRO A 33 31.31 -1.79 27.10
CA PRO A 33 30.80 -1.06 25.93
C PRO A 33 29.28 -0.86 25.95
N CYS A 34 28.50 -1.81 26.50
CA CYS A 34 27.05 -1.69 26.62
C CYS A 34 26.64 -0.47 27.45
N LYS A 35 27.41 -0.14 28.50
CA LYS A 35 27.17 1.04 29.35
C LYS A 35 27.36 2.37 28.61
N GLN A 36 28.12 2.37 27.51
CA GLN A 36 28.28 3.53 26.65
C GLN A 36 27.17 3.61 25.58
N LEU A 37 26.77 2.46 25.04
CA LEU A 37 25.77 2.37 23.98
C LEU A 37 24.35 2.69 24.48
N GLY A 38 23.96 2.14 25.64
CA GLY A 38 22.59 2.29 26.18
C GLY A 38 22.08 3.73 26.20
N PRO A 39 22.79 4.69 26.81
CA PRO A 39 22.37 6.10 26.83
C PRO A 39 22.25 6.75 25.45
N VAL A 40 23.04 6.29 24.47
CA VAL A 40 22.95 6.78 23.09
C VAL A 40 21.66 6.27 22.43
N LEU A 41 21.34 4.99 22.63
CA LEU A 41 20.10 4.40 22.11
C LEU A 41 18.86 5.04 22.75
N GLU A 42 18.86 5.25 24.06
CA GLU A 42 17.77 5.91 24.78
C GLU A 42 17.55 7.36 24.27
N LYS A 43 18.65 8.09 24.01
CA LYS A 43 18.56 9.43 23.42
C LYS A 43 17.99 9.39 22.01
N LEU A 44 18.40 8.42 21.19
CA LEU A 44 17.88 8.27 19.83
C LEU A 44 16.41 7.85 19.83
N GLU A 45 15.97 6.98 20.73
CA GLU A 45 14.54 6.63 20.90
C GLU A 45 13.71 7.90 21.16
N ALA A 46 14.18 8.79 22.03
CA ALA A 46 13.52 10.06 22.30
C ALA A 46 13.59 11.04 21.11
N GLU A 47 14.73 11.16 20.43
CA GLU A 47 14.91 12.00 19.23
C GLU A 47 14.01 11.54 18.08
N TYR A 48 13.77 10.24 17.95
CA TYR A 48 12.90 9.67 16.92
C TYR A 48 11.42 9.66 17.33
N GLY A 49 11.02 10.20 18.49
CA GLY A 49 9.61 10.53 18.77
C GLY A 49 8.60 9.39 18.59
N GLY A 50 8.99 8.13 18.83
CA GLY A 50 8.10 6.97 18.68
C GLY A 50 8.14 6.28 17.31
N ARG A 51 8.97 6.74 16.37
CA ARG A 51 9.15 6.08 15.06
C ARG A 51 9.75 4.66 15.17
N PHE A 52 10.43 4.37 16.28
CA PHE A 52 10.85 3.03 16.65
C PHE A 52 10.78 2.87 18.17
N THR A 53 10.71 1.62 18.63
CA THR A 53 10.76 1.27 20.05
C THR A 53 12.12 0.66 20.40
N LEU A 54 12.75 1.12 21.47
CA LEU A 54 13.94 0.48 22.04
C LEU A 54 13.51 -0.62 23.02
N ALA A 55 13.96 -1.84 22.75
CA ALA A 55 13.81 -2.99 23.64
C ALA A 55 15.18 -3.42 24.16
N LYS A 56 15.26 -3.90 25.39
CA LYS A 56 16.52 -4.36 26.01
C LYS A 56 16.39 -5.82 26.42
N LEU A 57 17.42 -6.59 26.12
CA LEU A 57 17.50 -7.99 26.52
C LEU A 57 18.81 -8.26 27.24
N ASP A 58 18.70 -8.63 28.51
CA ASP A 58 19.83 -9.09 29.31
C ASP A 58 20.20 -10.52 28.88
N ALA A 59 21.37 -10.67 28.24
CA ALA A 59 21.84 -11.92 27.68
C ALA A 59 22.08 -13.01 28.74
N ASP A 60 22.34 -12.62 29.99
CA ASP A 60 22.53 -13.57 31.11
C ASP A 60 21.19 -14.08 31.65
N LYS A 61 20.16 -13.23 31.63
CA LYS A 61 18.80 -13.60 32.11
C LYS A 61 18.00 -14.38 31.07
N VAL A 62 18.18 -14.05 29.79
CA VAL A 62 17.40 -14.64 28.69
C VAL A 62 18.32 -15.22 27.61
N PRO A 63 19.17 -16.20 27.97
CA PRO A 63 20.22 -16.70 27.08
C PRO A 63 19.69 -17.41 25.84
N GLN A 64 18.47 -17.97 25.89
CA GLN A 64 17.91 -18.72 24.77
C GLN A 64 17.68 -17.81 23.55
N ILE A 65 17.08 -16.63 23.77
CA ILE A 65 16.80 -15.65 22.72
C ILE A 65 18.10 -15.02 22.22
N SER A 66 18.99 -14.60 23.13
CA SER A 66 20.26 -13.98 22.75
C SER A 66 21.14 -14.92 21.93
N GLN A 67 21.21 -16.21 22.30
CA GLN A 67 21.98 -17.22 21.57
C GLN A 67 21.38 -17.50 20.19
N GLN A 68 20.05 -17.61 20.09
CA GLN A 68 19.38 -17.83 18.81
C GLN A 68 19.65 -16.68 17.83
N LEU A 69 19.47 -15.43 18.25
CA LEU A 69 19.75 -14.26 17.42
C LEU A 69 21.23 -14.17 17.06
N SER A 70 22.12 -14.42 18.02
CA SER A 70 23.57 -14.45 17.76
C SER A 70 23.95 -15.49 16.70
N GLN A 71 23.33 -16.69 16.75
CA GLN A 71 23.55 -17.73 15.74
C GLN A 71 23.02 -17.31 14.36
N MET A 72 21.82 -16.73 14.29
CA MET A 72 21.21 -16.28 13.04
C MET A 72 22.07 -15.24 12.31
N PHE A 73 22.66 -14.29 13.05
CA PHE A 73 23.50 -13.22 12.48
C PHE A 73 25.01 -13.53 12.49
N GLY A 74 25.42 -14.70 12.99
CA GLY A 74 26.83 -15.09 13.08
C GLY A 74 27.66 -14.23 14.06
N VAL A 75 27.00 -13.63 15.05
CA VAL A 75 27.61 -12.72 16.04
C VAL A 75 28.04 -13.52 17.28
N ARG A 76 29.13 -13.08 17.93
CA ARG A 76 29.70 -13.75 19.12
C ARG A 76 30.00 -12.82 20.29
N SER A 77 29.62 -11.55 20.19
CA SER A 77 29.96 -10.52 21.16
C SER A 77 28.80 -9.57 21.37
N ILE A 78 28.69 -9.04 22.59
CA ILE A 78 27.77 -7.96 22.96
C ILE A 78 28.55 -6.64 23.15
N PRO A 79 27.90 -5.47 23.01
CA PRO A 79 26.49 -5.28 22.67
C PRO A 79 26.18 -5.73 21.25
N PHE A 80 25.00 -6.31 21.06
CA PHE A 80 24.48 -6.70 19.75
C PHE A 80 23.05 -6.16 19.62
N CYS A 81 22.82 -5.31 18.62
CA CYS A 81 21.51 -4.74 18.38
C CYS A 81 20.88 -5.38 17.14
N VAL A 82 19.59 -5.73 17.23
CA VAL A 82 18.82 -6.34 16.14
C VAL A 82 17.58 -5.51 15.86
N MET A 83 17.36 -5.17 14.60
CA MET A 83 16.13 -4.51 14.16
C MET A 83 15.07 -5.55 13.83
N PHE A 84 13.91 -5.43 14.47
CA PHE A 84 12.71 -6.19 14.18
C PHE A 84 11.70 -5.31 13.44
N LYS A 85 11.14 -5.83 12.35
CA LYS A 85 10.08 -5.20 11.57
C LYS A 85 9.22 -6.29 10.94
N ASP A 86 7.91 -6.08 10.87
CA ASP A 86 6.96 -7.05 10.35
C ASP A 86 7.08 -8.43 11.03
N GLY A 87 7.34 -8.43 12.34
CA GLY A 87 7.47 -9.65 13.14
C GLY A 87 8.77 -10.44 12.92
N GLN A 88 9.72 -9.90 12.16
CA GLN A 88 10.95 -10.60 11.78
C GLN A 88 12.20 -9.78 12.14
N PRO A 89 13.32 -10.44 12.51
CA PRO A 89 14.61 -9.76 12.60
C PRO A 89 15.17 -9.51 11.19
N ILE A 90 15.31 -8.25 10.79
CA ILE A 90 15.63 -7.84 9.41
C ILE A 90 17.07 -7.36 9.22
N ASP A 91 17.72 -6.84 10.26
CA ASP A 91 19.09 -6.32 10.22
C ASP A 91 19.68 -6.22 11.63
N GLY A 92 20.99 -5.97 11.76
CA GLY A 92 21.62 -5.77 13.06
C GLY A 92 23.05 -5.23 13.00
N PHE A 93 23.54 -4.71 14.12
CA PHE A 93 24.91 -4.21 14.27
C PHE A 93 25.53 -4.63 15.60
N VAL A 94 26.86 -4.72 15.63
CA VAL A 94 27.62 -5.20 16.79
C VAL A 94 28.55 -4.13 17.31
N GLY A 95 28.61 -4.01 18.64
CA GLY A 95 29.53 -3.10 19.34
C GLY A 95 28.94 -1.72 19.60
N ALA A 96 29.64 -0.95 20.42
CA ALA A 96 29.31 0.45 20.68
C ALA A 96 29.84 1.33 19.53
N ILE A 97 29.01 1.52 18.50
CA ILE A 97 29.34 2.35 17.32
C ILE A 97 28.91 3.81 17.54
N PRO A 98 29.48 4.78 16.79
CA PRO A 98 29.10 6.20 16.90
C PRO A 98 27.62 6.45 16.59
N ALA A 99 27.01 7.42 17.25
CA ALA A 99 25.58 7.77 17.10
C ALA A 99 25.17 8.00 15.63
N GLU A 100 26.01 8.64 14.81
CA GLU A 100 25.73 8.85 13.39
C GLU A 100 25.60 7.55 12.60
N GLN A 101 26.36 6.51 12.96
CA GLN A 101 26.24 5.20 12.32
C GLN A 101 24.96 4.49 12.75
N ILE A 102 24.52 4.71 14.00
CA ILE A 102 23.24 4.18 14.50
C ILE A 102 22.08 4.88 13.78
N ARG A 103 22.13 6.20 13.59
CA ARG A 103 21.12 6.93 12.79
C ARG A 103 21.05 6.41 11.36
N ALA A 104 22.19 6.30 10.69
CA ALA A 104 22.24 5.74 9.33
C ALA A 104 21.77 4.28 9.26
N PHE A 105 21.82 3.53 10.35
CA PHE A 105 21.21 2.20 10.46
C PHE A 105 19.69 2.30 10.64
N LEU A 106 19.21 3.14 11.57
CA LEU A 106 17.79 3.35 11.85
C LEU A 106 17.04 3.88 10.62
N ASP A 107 17.58 4.89 9.93
CA ASP A 107 16.95 5.55 8.77
C ASP A 107 16.74 4.61 7.57
N LYS A 108 17.34 3.42 7.56
CA LYS A 108 17.06 2.39 6.55
C LYS A 108 15.79 1.60 6.81
N HIS A 109 15.35 1.56 8.07
CA HIS A 109 14.34 0.61 8.55
C HIS A 109 13.14 1.29 9.19
N VAL A 110 13.37 2.48 9.74
CA VAL A 110 12.41 3.31 10.45
C VAL A 110 11.76 4.30 9.48
N PRO A 111 10.42 4.46 9.50
CA PRO A 111 9.73 5.44 8.68
C PRO A 111 10.29 6.86 8.83
N GLY A 112 10.21 7.65 7.76
CA GLY A 112 10.47 9.09 7.82
C GLY A 112 9.48 9.82 8.74
N GLU A 113 9.80 11.07 9.12
CA GLU A 113 8.83 11.93 9.83
C GLU A 113 7.64 12.25 8.92
N ASP A 114 7.94 12.70 7.69
CA ASP A 114 6.95 12.97 6.64
C ASP A 114 6.07 11.74 6.32
N GLU A 115 6.64 10.53 6.35
CA GLU A 115 5.91 9.27 6.08
C GLU A 115 4.85 9.00 7.16
N LEU A 116 5.16 9.27 8.43
CA LEU A 116 4.21 9.04 9.52
C LEU A 116 3.14 10.14 9.60
N GLU A 117 3.52 11.40 9.40
CA GLU A 117 2.55 12.49 9.32
C GLU A 117 1.59 12.26 8.13
N ALA A 118 2.10 11.80 6.99
CA ALA A 118 1.25 11.39 5.87
C ALA A 118 0.30 10.24 6.25
N ALA A 119 0.80 9.21 6.95
CA ALA A 119 -0.01 8.09 7.40
C ALA A 119 -1.13 8.51 8.39
N GLU A 120 -0.85 9.47 9.28
CA GLU A 120 -1.87 10.05 10.17
C GLU A 120 -2.99 10.77 9.39
N HIS A 121 -2.61 11.51 8.34
CA HIS A 121 -3.58 12.13 7.44
C HIS A 121 -4.42 11.09 6.67
N GLU A 122 -3.81 9.99 6.21
CA GLU A 122 -4.52 8.89 5.55
C GLU A 122 -5.53 8.21 6.50
N GLU A 123 -5.13 7.93 7.74
CA GLU A 123 -6.04 7.37 8.75
C GLU A 123 -7.21 8.33 9.03
N ALA A 124 -6.92 9.61 9.24
CA ALA A 124 -7.96 10.60 9.45
C ALA A 124 -8.89 10.76 8.23
N ALA A 125 -8.40 10.53 7.01
CA ALA A 125 -9.23 10.54 5.81
C ALA A 125 -10.18 9.34 5.76
N GLN A 126 -9.72 8.16 6.20
CA GLN A 126 -10.56 6.97 6.31
C GLN A 126 -11.68 7.17 7.33
N ASP A 127 -11.38 7.79 8.48
CA ASP A 127 -12.38 8.13 9.49
C ASP A 127 -13.41 9.13 8.94
N ALA A 128 -12.97 10.17 8.24
CA ALA A 128 -13.87 11.13 7.60
C ALA A 128 -14.81 10.45 6.57
N LEU A 129 -14.29 9.53 5.74
CA LEU A 129 -15.12 8.75 4.82
C LEU A 129 -16.14 7.85 5.55
N ALA A 130 -15.74 7.24 6.68
CA ALA A 130 -16.63 6.41 7.49
C ALA A 130 -17.79 7.23 8.09
N GLU A 131 -17.55 8.52 8.37
CA GLU A 131 -18.55 9.48 8.84
C GLU A 131 -19.36 10.13 7.70
N GLY A 132 -19.00 9.87 6.44
CA GLY A 132 -19.64 10.45 5.26
C GLY A 132 -19.15 11.87 4.91
N ASP A 133 -18.05 12.33 5.50
CA ASP A 133 -17.40 13.60 5.19
C ASP A 133 -16.38 13.44 4.04
N THR A 134 -16.89 13.41 2.80
CA THR A 134 -16.04 13.24 1.62
C THR A 134 -15.07 14.41 1.39
N GLU A 135 -15.50 15.65 1.63
CA GLU A 135 -14.63 16.82 1.44
C GLU A 135 -13.51 16.85 2.48
N GLY A 136 -13.81 16.54 3.75
CA GLY A 136 -12.78 16.40 4.78
C GLY A 136 -11.81 15.26 4.50
N ALA A 137 -12.25 14.18 3.86
CA ALA A 137 -11.36 13.10 3.42
C ALA A 137 -10.44 13.54 2.26
N LEU A 138 -10.97 14.28 1.28
CA LEU A 138 -10.19 14.83 0.17
C LEU A 138 -9.10 15.79 0.66
N GLU A 139 -9.42 16.68 1.60
CA GLU A 139 -8.45 17.61 2.18
C GLU A 139 -7.31 16.85 2.88
N ARG A 140 -7.64 15.83 3.69
CA ARG A 140 -6.64 15.02 4.39
C ARG A 140 -5.77 14.20 3.45
N LEU A 141 -6.35 13.56 2.44
CA LEU A 141 -5.57 12.85 1.42
C LEU A 141 -4.68 13.79 0.61
N GLN A 142 -5.14 15.00 0.31
CA GLN A 142 -4.31 16.02 -0.33
C GLN A 142 -3.11 16.41 0.55
N HIS A 143 -3.32 16.58 1.87
CA HIS A 143 -2.25 16.81 2.82
C HIS A 143 -1.28 15.65 2.89
N ALA A 144 -1.74 14.40 3.00
CA ALA A 144 -0.89 13.21 2.99
C ALA A 144 0.04 13.18 1.76
N VAL A 145 -0.50 13.42 0.57
CA VAL A 145 0.25 13.45 -0.69
C VAL A 145 1.23 14.63 -0.78
N ALA A 146 0.93 15.74 -0.10
CA ALA A 146 1.83 16.88 -0.04
C ALA A 146 2.99 16.66 0.94
N THR A 147 2.71 16.00 2.07
CA THR A 147 3.68 15.65 3.10
C THR A 147 4.65 14.56 2.63
N ASP A 148 4.14 13.46 2.07
CA ASP A 148 4.95 12.44 1.39
C ASP A 148 4.57 12.30 -0.10
N PRO A 149 5.18 13.11 -0.99
CA PRO A 149 4.93 13.03 -2.43
C PRO A 149 5.31 11.69 -3.08
N SER A 150 6.12 10.88 -2.40
CA SER A 150 6.61 9.59 -2.88
C SER A 150 5.67 8.42 -2.56
N ASN A 151 4.74 8.62 -1.63
CA ASN A 151 3.68 7.68 -1.30
C ASN A 151 2.66 7.58 -2.45
N ASP A 152 2.91 6.62 -3.35
CA ASP A 152 2.06 6.37 -4.51
C ASP A 152 0.67 5.79 -4.10
N ASP A 153 0.55 5.20 -2.90
CA ASP A 153 -0.72 4.65 -2.39
C ASP A 153 -1.65 5.75 -1.89
N ALA A 154 -1.16 6.67 -1.06
CA ALA A 154 -1.90 7.87 -0.66
C ALA A 154 -2.35 8.68 -1.88
N ARG A 155 -1.46 8.83 -2.87
CA ARG A 155 -1.78 9.50 -4.13
C ARG A 155 -2.84 8.75 -4.93
N PHE A 156 -2.79 7.43 -4.96
CA PHE A 156 -3.82 6.63 -5.63
C PHE A 156 -5.19 6.86 -4.98
N ASP A 157 -5.28 6.79 -3.65
CA ASP A 157 -6.54 6.95 -2.93
C ASP A 157 -7.11 8.37 -3.09
N TYR A 158 -6.26 9.41 -3.07
CA TYR A 158 -6.65 10.79 -3.36
C TYR A 158 -7.27 10.93 -4.77
N ILE A 159 -6.57 10.44 -5.80
CA ILE A 159 -7.02 10.55 -7.19
C ILE A 159 -8.28 9.72 -7.42
N LYS A 160 -8.35 8.51 -6.84
CA LYS A 160 -9.54 7.66 -6.89
C LYS A 160 -10.74 8.41 -6.32
N LEU A 161 -10.62 9.03 -5.15
CA LEU A 161 -11.71 9.77 -4.52
C LEU A 161 -12.15 10.98 -5.36
N LEU A 162 -11.20 11.73 -5.92
CA LEU A 162 -11.52 12.83 -6.86
C LEU A 162 -12.33 12.33 -8.06
N LEU A 163 -11.95 11.19 -8.64
CA LEU A 163 -12.67 10.60 -9.77
C LEU A 163 -14.06 10.08 -9.38
N GLN A 164 -14.22 9.54 -8.16
CA GLN A 164 -15.52 9.12 -7.62
C GLN A 164 -16.48 10.31 -7.52
N GLU A 165 -15.98 11.46 -7.09
CA GLU A 165 -16.74 12.72 -7.00
C GLU A 165 -16.87 13.48 -8.33
N GLY A 166 -16.37 12.91 -9.44
CA GLY A 166 -16.43 13.54 -10.76
C GLY A 166 -15.50 14.74 -10.94
N ARG A 167 -14.56 14.97 -10.03
CA ARG A 167 -13.54 16.03 -10.07
C ARG A 167 -12.38 15.64 -10.99
N THR A 168 -12.67 15.35 -12.25
CA THR A 168 -11.71 14.78 -13.21
C THR A 168 -10.51 15.68 -13.51
N ASP A 169 -10.70 17.01 -13.54
CA ASP A 169 -9.59 17.94 -13.78
C ASP A 169 -8.60 17.96 -12.61
N ASP A 170 -9.10 18.00 -11.37
CA ASP A 170 -8.28 17.91 -10.16
C ASP A 170 -7.52 16.57 -10.11
N ALA A 171 -8.19 15.47 -10.48
CA ALA A 171 -7.57 14.15 -10.55
C ALA A 171 -6.38 14.12 -11.52
N LYS A 172 -6.51 14.75 -12.70
CA LYS A 172 -5.41 14.86 -13.67
C LYS A 172 -4.25 15.68 -13.14
N VAL A 173 -4.51 16.78 -12.43
CA VAL A 173 -3.48 17.59 -11.79
C VAL A 173 -2.72 16.77 -10.74
N ALA A 174 -3.45 16.03 -9.89
CA ALA A 174 -2.86 15.17 -8.87
C ALA A 174 -2.06 13.98 -9.45
N PHE A 175 -2.46 13.48 -10.63
CA PHE A 175 -1.78 12.40 -11.34
C PHE A 175 -0.53 12.83 -12.11
N ALA A 176 -0.47 14.08 -12.57
CA ALA A 176 0.61 14.57 -13.43
C ALA A 176 2.04 14.28 -12.93
N PRO A 177 2.36 14.37 -11.62
CA PRO A 177 3.70 14.02 -11.11
C PRO A 177 4.08 12.54 -11.28
N VAL A 178 3.10 11.63 -11.38
CA VAL A 178 3.32 10.18 -11.42
C VAL A 178 2.96 9.54 -12.77
N ILE A 179 2.57 10.34 -13.76
CA ILE A 179 2.17 9.85 -15.10
C ILE A 179 3.23 8.95 -15.75
N ALA A 180 4.51 9.26 -15.58
CA ALA A 180 5.61 8.47 -16.14
C ALA A 180 5.76 7.09 -15.49
N LYS A 181 5.27 6.91 -14.25
CA LYS A 181 5.28 5.62 -13.54
C LYS A 181 4.10 4.73 -13.96
N ALA A 182 3.04 5.30 -14.54
CA ALA A 182 1.79 4.60 -14.83
C ALA A 182 1.98 3.27 -15.59
N PRO A 183 2.81 3.17 -16.65
CA PRO A 183 2.98 1.91 -17.37
C PRO A 183 3.60 0.77 -16.54
N ALA A 184 4.33 1.08 -15.47
CA ALA A 184 5.02 0.12 -14.61
C ALA A 184 4.25 -0.19 -13.32
N VAL A 185 3.39 0.72 -12.85
CA VAL A 185 2.66 0.60 -11.58
C VAL A 185 1.18 0.36 -11.87
N ARG A 186 0.70 -0.86 -11.57
CA ARG A 186 -0.67 -1.32 -11.87
C ARG A 186 -1.78 -0.37 -11.39
N ARG A 187 -1.67 0.11 -10.15
CA ARG A 187 -2.64 1.05 -9.55
C ARG A 187 -2.69 2.38 -10.32
N LEU A 188 -1.53 2.90 -10.74
CA LEU A 188 -1.46 4.14 -11.53
C LEU A 188 -1.95 3.95 -12.98
N ASP A 189 -1.64 2.82 -13.63
CA ASP A 189 -2.23 2.46 -14.94
C ASP A 189 -3.77 2.40 -14.86
N ALA A 190 -4.31 1.88 -13.76
CA ALA A 190 -5.75 1.80 -13.56
C ALA A 190 -6.41 3.18 -13.50
N LEU A 191 -5.83 4.13 -12.76
CA LEU A 191 -6.31 5.51 -12.70
C LEU A 191 -6.23 6.21 -14.06
N GLN A 192 -5.13 6.02 -14.80
CA GLN A 192 -4.99 6.57 -16.16
C GLN A 192 -6.12 6.06 -17.06
N ARG A 193 -6.42 4.75 -17.03
CA ARG A 193 -7.52 4.19 -17.83
C ARG A 193 -8.88 4.73 -17.45
N TRP A 194 -9.12 5.00 -16.17
CA TRP A 194 -10.38 5.62 -15.75
C TRP A 194 -10.47 7.08 -16.21
N MET A 195 -9.40 7.86 -16.11
CA MET A 195 -9.34 9.22 -16.69
C MET A 195 -9.55 9.19 -18.21
N ASP A 196 -8.93 8.27 -18.93
CA ASP A 196 -9.13 8.09 -20.38
C ASP A 196 -10.57 7.70 -20.72
N ALA A 197 -11.23 6.92 -19.85
CA ALA A 197 -12.64 6.57 -20.00
C ALA A 197 -13.56 7.79 -19.76
N ASN A 198 -13.25 8.63 -18.77
CA ASN A 198 -13.95 9.89 -18.54
C ASN A 198 -13.79 10.86 -19.73
N ASP A 199 -12.56 11.00 -20.26
CA ASP A 199 -12.28 11.82 -21.45
C ASP A 199 -12.96 11.28 -22.71
N PHE A 200 -13.08 9.96 -22.82
CA PHE A 200 -13.85 9.34 -23.90
C PHE A 200 -15.35 9.64 -23.78
N ALA A 201 -15.90 9.60 -22.57
CA ALA A 201 -17.32 9.86 -22.32
C ALA A 201 -17.69 11.35 -22.43
N ALA A 202 -16.78 12.24 -22.07
CA ALA A 202 -16.95 13.70 -22.10
C ALA A 202 -15.79 14.38 -22.84
N PRO A 203 -15.69 14.20 -24.18
CA PRO A 203 -14.57 14.75 -24.93
C PRO A 203 -14.60 16.28 -24.93
N ALA A 204 -13.42 16.91 -24.83
CA ALA A 204 -13.28 18.37 -24.88
C ALA A 204 -13.82 19.00 -26.18
N THR A 205 -13.87 18.21 -27.27
CA THR A 205 -14.38 18.63 -28.57
C THR A 205 -15.17 17.51 -29.22
N GLY A 206 -16.27 17.85 -29.89
CA GLY A 206 -17.11 16.88 -30.61
C GLY A 206 -18.31 16.41 -29.79
N ALA A 207 -19.06 15.45 -30.34
CA ALA A 207 -20.21 14.85 -29.66
C ALA A 207 -19.75 13.74 -28.71
N ALA A 208 -20.29 13.74 -27.50
CA ALA A 208 -20.09 12.65 -26.54
C ALA A 208 -20.65 11.33 -27.11
N PRO A 209 -19.89 10.23 -27.06
CA PRO A 209 -20.38 8.94 -27.51
C PRO A 209 -21.52 8.44 -26.60
N ALA A 210 -22.56 7.87 -27.20
CA ALA A 210 -23.70 7.32 -26.47
C ALA A 210 -23.61 5.78 -26.36
N ILE A 211 -24.07 5.23 -25.24
CA ILE A 211 -24.18 3.78 -25.05
C ILE A 211 -25.06 3.15 -26.14
N ALA A 212 -26.13 3.82 -26.55
CA ALA A 212 -27.04 3.35 -27.58
C ALA A 212 -26.36 3.15 -28.95
N ASP A 213 -25.37 3.98 -29.30
CA ASP A 213 -24.63 3.85 -30.56
C ASP A 213 -23.75 2.59 -30.55
N ALA A 214 -23.07 2.35 -29.43
CA ALA A 214 -22.29 1.13 -29.24
C ALA A 214 -23.18 -0.12 -29.27
N GLU A 215 -24.35 -0.08 -28.62
CA GLU A 215 -25.32 -1.18 -28.63
C GLU A 215 -25.83 -1.49 -30.03
N ALA A 216 -26.15 -0.47 -30.84
CA ALA A 216 -26.58 -0.66 -32.22
C ALA A 216 -25.49 -1.33 -33.07
N ARG A 217 -24.22 -0.93 -32.91
CA ARG A 217 -23.08 -1.55 -33.60
C ARG A 217 -22.86 -3.01 -33.17
N ILE A 218 -22.97 -3.30 -31.88
CA ILE A 218 -22.86 -4.67 -31.34
C ILE A 218 -24.00 -5.55 -31.86
N ALA A 219 -25.23 -5.02 -31.96
CA ALA A 219 -26.37 -5.74 -32.50
C ALA A 219 -26.18 -6.09 -33.99
N ALA A 220 -25.62 -5.17 -34.77
CA ALA A 220 -25.31 -5.39 -36.18
C ALA A 220 -24.13 -6.36 -36.38
N ASN A 221 -23.12 -6.32 -35.50
CA ASN A 221 -21.97 -7.22 -35.52
C ASN A 221 -21.53 -7.59 -34.10
N LYS A 222 -21.85 -8.82 -33.67
CA LYS A 222 -21.50 -9.31 -32.32
C LYS A 222 -19.99 -9.38 -32.04
N ARG A 223 -19.15 -9.37 -33.10
CA ARG A 223 -17.68 -9.34 -33.03
C ARG A 223 -17.10 -7.93 -33.24
N ASP A 224 -17.92 -6.87 -33.21
CA ASP A 224 -17.41 -5.50 -33.12
C ASP A 224 -16.86 -5.25 -31.69
N PHE A 225 -15.65 -5.76 -31.45
CA PHE A 225 -14.97 -5.65 -30.16
C PHE A 225 -14.62 -4.22 -29.80
N GLN A 226 -14.42 -3.35 -30.80
CA GLN A 226 -14.22 -1.92 -30.55
C GLN A 226 -15.49 -1.30 -29.96
N ALA A 227 -16.67 -1.56 -30.54
CA ALA A 227 -17.92 -1.05 -29.98
C ALA A 227 -18.20 -1.59 -28.56
N ARG A 228 -17.86 -2.86 -28.29
CA ARG A 228 -17.94 -3.42 -26.92
C ARG A 228 -17.00 -2.72 -25.95
N PHE A 229 -15.76 -2.47 -26.36
CA PHE A 229 -14.78 -1.76 -25.55
C PHE A 229 -15.18 -0.30 -25.30
N ASP A 230 -15.73 0.38 -26.31
CA ASP A 230 -16.29 1.73 -26.20
C ASP A 230 -17.42 1.76 -25.16
N ARG A 231 -18.34 0.78 -25.20
CA ARG A 231 -19.39 0.64 -24.19
C ARG A 231 -18.84 0.39 -22.79
N ALA A 232 -17.81 -0.44 -22.66
CA ALA A 232 -17.14 -0.67 -21.37
C ALA A 232 -16.54 0.63 -20.80
N ARG A 233 -15.88 1.45 -21.63
CA ARG A 233 -15.36 2.77 -21.22
C ARG A 233 -16.47 3.72 -20.76
N LEU A 234 -17.59 3.78 -21.48
CA LEU A 234 -18.75 4.58 -21.08
C LEU A 234 -19.32 4.13 -19.72
N LEU A 235 -19.39 2.82 -19.50
CA LEU A 235 -19.82 2.25 -18.23
C LEU A 235 -18.82 2.55 -17.09
N MET A 236 -17.51 2.50 -17.36
CA MET A 236 -16.47 2.92 -16.40
C MET A 236 -16.60 4.40 -16.02
N ALA A 237 -16.78 5.30 -16.99
CA ALA A 237 -16.99 6.72 -16.72
C ALA A 237 -18.23 6.98 -15.85
N ALA A 238 -19.29 6.18 -16.05
CA ALA A 238 -20.49 6.17 -15.22
C ALA A 238 -20.36 5.35 -13.92
N GLN A 239 -19.17 4.84 -13.59
CA GLN A 239 -18.87 4.00 -12.41
C GLN A 239 -19.73 2.72 -12.32
N ARG A 240 -20.22 2.22 -13.45
CA ARG A 240 -20.97 0.95 -13.59
C ARG A 240 -20.01 -0.21 -13.81
N TRP A 241 -19.18 -0.47 -12.81
CA TRP A 241 -18.00 -1.33 -12.88
C TRP A 241 -18.27 -2.77 -13.32
N THR A 242 -19.31 -3.39 -12.76
CA THR A 242 -19.68 -4.78 -13.04
C THR A 242 -20.12 -4.96 -14.48
N GLU A 243 -20.94 -4.04 -14.99
CA GLU A 243 -21.40 -4.04 -16.37
C GLU A 243 -20.26 -3.76 -17.36
N ALA A 244 -19.33 -2.87 -17.01
CA ALA A 244 -18.13 -2.64 -17.80
C ALA A 244 -17.27 -3.93 -17.90
N MET A 245 -17.07 -4.62 -16.77
CA MET A 245 -16.36 -5.89 -16.72
C MET A 245 -17.07 -7.00 -17.52
N ASP A 246 -18.40 -7.03 -17.53
CA ASP A 246 -19.16 -7.97 -18.35
C ASP A 246 -18.90 -7.77 -19.85
N GLU A 247 -18.87 -6.53 -20.35
CA GLU A 247 -18.53 -6.25 -21.74
C GLU A 247 -17.10 -6.67 -22.10
N LEU A 248 -16.15 -6.46 -21.18
CA LEU A 248 -14.76 -6.88 -21.37
C LEU A 248 -14.62 -8.41 -21.40
N LEU A 249 -15.38 -9.14 -20.57
CA LEU A 249 -15.41 -10.62 -20.63
C LEU A 249 -15.95 -11.12 -21.96
N GLU A 250 -16.97 -10.46 -22.54
CA GLU A 250 -17.50 -10.84 -23.86
C GLU A 250 -16.44 -10.71 -24.97
N ILE A 251 -15.52 -9.75 -24.87
CA ILE A 251 -14.36 -9.66 -25.77
C ILE A 251 -13.41 -10.84 -25.50
N LEU A 252 -13.00 -11.03 -24.24
CA LEU A 252 -12.00 -12.05 -23.85
C LEU A 252 -12.44 -13.49 -24.16
N MET A 253 -13.74 -13.78 -24.07
CA MET A 253 -14.30 -15.09 -24.43
C MET A 253 -14.20 -15.39 -25.94
N ARG A 254 -14.04 -14.38 -26.80
CA ARG A 254 -14.00 -14.54 -28.27
C ARG A 254 -12.65 -14.24 -28.88
N ASP A 255 -11.87 -13.36 -28.25
CA ASP A 255 -10.53 -12.99 -28.65
C ASP A 255 -9.75 -12.42 -27.44
N LYS A 256 -8.93 -13.26 -26.82
CA LYS A 256 -8.12 -12.91 -25.64
C LYS A 256 -7.03 -11.89 -25.95
N ASN A 257 -6.56 -11.85 -27.19
CA ASN A 257 -5.41 -11.07 -27.62
C ASN A 257 -5.82 -9.79 -28.36
N TRP A 258 -7.13 -9.53 -28.48
CA TRP A 258 -7.64 -8.35 -29.16
C TRP A 258 -6.98 -7.08 -28.63
N ASN A 259 -6.43 -6.31 -29.56
CA ASN A 259 -5.77 -5.02 -29.30
C ASN A 259 -4.71 -5.11 -28.20
N GLU A 260 -3.77 -6.05 -28.32
CA GLU A 260 -2.65 -6.22 -27.37
C GLU A 260 -3.10 -6.45 -25.92
N GLU A 261 -4.12 -7.30 -25.75
CA GLU A 261 -4.77 -7.63 -24.47
C GLU A 261 -5.43 -6.42 -23.77
N LEU A 262 -5.80 -5.37 -24.52
CA LEU A 262 -6.37 -4.15 -23.93
C LEU A 262 -7.62 -4.44 -23.08
N ALA A 263 -8.46 -5.38 -23.50
CA ALA A 263 -9.64 -5.78 -22.72
C ALA A 263 -9.27 -6.40 -21.36
N ARG A 264 -8.25 -7.27 -21.33
CA ARG A 264 -7.77 -7.90 -20.09
C ARG A 264 -7.13 -6.89 -19.16
N LYS A 265 -6.27 -6.02 -19.70
CA LYS A 265 -5.61 -4.94 -18.93
C LYS A 265 -6.64 -4.00 -18.30
N THR A 266 -7.66 -3.61 -19.07
CA THR A 266 -8.74 -2.74 -18.58
C THR A 266 -9.62 -3.44 -17.54
N TYR A 267 -9.87 -4.74 -17.69
CA TYR A 267 -10.60 -5.52 -16.68
C TYR A 267 -9.84 -5.56 -15.35
N ILE A 268 -8.53 -5.83 -15.39
CA ILE A 268 -7.67 -5.82 -14.20
C ILE A 268 -7.65 -4.42 -13.57
N ALA A 269 -7.56 -3.37 -14.37
CA ALA A 269 -7.63 -2.00 -13.87
C ALA A 269 -8.94 -1.70 -13.11
N ILE A 270 -10.09 -2.16 -13.61
CA ILE A 270 -11.36 -2.01 -12.86
C ILE A 270 -11.28 -2.72 -11.51
N LEU A 271 -10.72 -3.93 -11.45
CA LEU A 271 -10.55 -4.66 -10.19
C LEU A 271 -9.67 -3.89 -9.19
N GLU A 272 -8.56 -3.28 -9.65
CA GLU A 272 -7.68 -2.46 -8.79
C GLU A 272 -8.41 -1.19 -8.28
N ILE A 273 -9.31 -0.60 -9.08
CA ILE A 273 -10.10 0.59 -8.69
C ILE A 273 -11.16 0.23 -7.65
N ILE A 274 -11.94 -0.82 -7.87
CA ILE A 274 -13.10 -1.13 -7.03
C ILE A 274 -12.74 -1.92 -5.76
N GLU A 275 -11.51 -2.42 -5.66
CA GLU A 275 -11.05 -3.08 -4.44
C GLU A 275 -11.13 -2.09 -3.28
N PRO A 276 -11.92 -2.40 -2.22
CA PRO A 276 -12.00 -1.55 -1.06
C PRO A 276 -10.68 -1.61 -0.27
N PRO A 277 -10.40 -0.59 0.57
CA PRO A 277 -9.33 -0.68 1.55
C PRO A 277 -9.47 -1.97 2.37
N ARG A 278 -8.35 -2.64 2.65
CA ARG A 278 -8.39 -3.84 3.49
C ARG A 278 -8.85 -3.44 4.89
N PRO A 279 -9.94 -4.01 5.41
CA PRO A 279 -10.39 -3.67 6.75
C PRO A 279 -9.33 -4.07 7.77
N LYS A 280 -9.08 -3.21 8.76
CA LYS A 280 -8.28 -3.57 9.94
C LYS A 280 -8.99 -4.72 10.66
N VAL A 281 -8.35 -5.88 10.74
CA VAL A 281 -8.84 -7.04 11.49
C VAL A 281 -7.87 -7.35 12.62
N ALA A 282 -8.36 -8.00 13.67
CA ALA A 282 -7.52 -8.39 14.80
C ALA A 282 -6.40 -9.36 14.36
N ASP A 283 -5.29 -9.36 15.10
CA ASP A 283 -4.12 -10.19 14.80
C ASP A 283 -4.48 -11.66 14.57
N GLY A 284 -3.95 -12.21 13.47
CA GLY A 284 -4.20 -13.59 13.05
C GLY A 284 -5.50 -13.82 12.27
N GLN A 285 -6.33 -12.78 12.05
CA GLN A 285 -7.50 -12.87 11.17
C GLN A 285 -7.13 -12.48 9.73
N ILE A 286 -7.67 -13.22 8.77
CA ILE A 286 -7.56 -12.87 7.35
C ILE A 286 -8.70 -11.92 7.03
N PRO A 287 -8.44 -10.69 6.54
CA PRO A 287 -9.49 -9.77 6.09
C PRO A 287 -10.38 -10.46 5.04
N PRO A 288 -11.71 -10.35 5.14
CA PRO A 288 -12.59 -10.91 4.14
C PRO A 288 -12.38 -10.20 2.79
N ASP A 289 -12.34 -10.97 1.70
CA ASP A 289 -12.35 -10.42 0.35
C ASP A 289 -13.71 -9.78 0.04
N ASP A 290 -13.70 -8.70 -0.75
CA ASP A 290 -14.94 -8.16 -1.30
C ASP A 290 -15.63 -9.21 -2.20
N PRO A 291 -16.90 -9.56 -1.97
CA PRO A 291 -17.57 -10.64 -2.68
C PRO A 291 -17.74 -10.36 -4.18
N THR A 292 -17.85 -9.09 -4.57
CA THR A 292 -17.94 -8.68 -5.98
C THR A 292 -16.59 -8.86 -6.65
N VAL A 293 -15.52 -8.29 -6.08
CA VAL A 293 -14.15 -8.43 -6.58
C VAL A 293 -13.75 -9.91 -6.68
N ALA A 294 -13.99 -10.70 -5.64
CA ALA A 294 -13.68 -12.13 -5.63
C ALA A 294 -14.43 -12.89 -6.75
N THR A 295 -15.70 -12.54 -6.98
CA THR A 295 -16.49 -13.14 -8.06
C THR A 295 -15.95 -12.78 -9.44
N TYR A 296 -15.63 -11.51 -9.69
CA TYR A 296 -15.09 -11.08 -10.98
C TYR A 296 -13.64 -11.56 -11.20
N ARG A 297 -12.81 -11.68 -10.15
CA ARG A 297 -11.50 -12.37 -10.24
C ARG A 297 -11.65 -13.81 -10.71
N ARG A 298 -12.59 -14.57 -10.13
CA ARG A 298 -12.88 -15.96 -10.55
C ARG A 298 -13.36 -16.06 -11.99
N ARG A 299 -14.25 -15.15 -12.42
CA ARG A 299 -14.74 -15.11 -13.81
C ARG A 299 -13.60 -14.85 -14.81
N LEU A 300 -12.72 -13.90 -14.52
CA LEU A 300 -11.54 -13.64 -15.35
C LEU A 300 -10.65 -14.87 -15.45
N SER A 301 -10.31 -15.49 -14.31
CA SER A 301 -9.48 -16.70 -14.29
C SER A 301 -10.09 -17.82 -15.14
N SER A 302 -11.41 -18.03 -15.03
CA SER A 302 -12.12 -19.04 -15.84
C SER A 302 -12.00 -18.79 -17.34
N VAL A 303 -12.13 -17.54 -17.79
CA VAL A 303 -12.05 -17.19 -19.22
C VAL A 303 -10.62 -17.23 -19.75
N VAL A 304 -9.65 -16.82 -18.94
CA VAL A 304 -8.23 -16.83 -19.34
C VAL A 304 -7.71 -18.26 -19.48
N LEU A 305 -8.11 -19.16 -18.57
CA LEU A 305 -7.65 -20.55 -18.54
C LEU A 305 -8.37 -21.49 -19.52
N SER A 306 -9.57 -21.14 -20.00
CA SER A 306 -10.35 -21.94 -20.98
C SER A 306 -9.86 -21.78 -22.41
#